data_AF-A0A9D0XLL1-F1
#
_entry.id   AF-A0A9D0XLL1-F1
#
_cell.length_a   1.000
_cell.length_b   1.000
_cell.length_c   1.000
_cell.angle_alpha   90.00
_cell.angle_beta   90.00
_cell.angle_gamma   90.00
#
_symmetry.space_group_name_H-M   'P 1'
#
loop_
_entity.id
_entity.type
_entity.pdbx_description
1 polymer ?
#
loop_
_entity_poly.entity_id
_entity_poly.type
_entity_poly.pdbx_seq_one_letter_code
_entity_poly.pdbx_strand_id
1 'polypeptide(L)'
;MNTKLTLTVDKTVIEKAKRYAKSNGRSLSNIIEEYLKSLTQEKENENDFEISPLVRSLWGSVKPIPDTLNYKEILDEELAKKYLK
;
A
#
# COMPACT_ATOMS: atom_id res chain seq x y z
N MET A 1 24.19 -11.42 -3.28
CA MET A 1 24.50 -12.77 -2.74
C MET A 1 23.30 -13.23 -1.94
N ASN A 2 22.92 -14.51 -2.02
CA ASN A 2 21.77 -15.04 -1.28
C ASN A 2 22.27 -15.82 -0.06
N THR A 3 21.74 -15.50 1.12
CA THR A 3 22.05 -16.19 2.38
C THR A 3 20.81 -16.91 2.89
N LYS A 4 21.02 -18.02 3.61
CA LYS A 4 19.92 -18.81 4.19
C LYS A 4 19.60 -18.29 5.59
N LEU A 5 18.35 -17.91 5.82
CA LEU A 5 17.82 -17.57 7.14
C LEU A 5 17.03 -18.76 7.71
N THR A 6 17.39 -19.22 8.91
CA THR A 6 16.66 -20.27 9.64
C THR A 6 16.00 -19.65 10.87
N LEU A 7 14.69 -19.79 11.00
CA LEU A 7 13.90 -19.23 12.10
C LEU A 7 13.19 -20.35 12.86
N THR A 8 13.18 -20.26 14.19
CA THR A 8 12.38 -21.14 15.05
C THR A 8 11.05 -20.45 15.33
N VAL A 9 9.96 -21.08 14.95
CA VAL A 9 8.61 -20.52 15.07
C VAL A 9 7.62 -21.64 15.31
N ASP A 10 6.50 -21.32 15.96
CA ASP A 10 5.48 -22.31 16.29
C ASP A 10 4.95 -23.03 15.03
N LYS A 11 4.77 -24.35 15.17
CA LYS A 11 4.30 -25.21 14.07
C LYS A 11 2.95 -24.74 13.51
N THR A 12 2.05 -24.32 14.38
CA THR A 12 0.71 -23.83 14.01
C THR A 12 0.78 -22.54 13.18
N VAL A 13 1.75 -21.67 13.48
CA VAL A 13 2.00 -20.42 12.74
C VAL A 13 2.54 -20.73 11.35
N ILE A 14 3.50 -21.67 11.23
CA ILE A 14 4.05 -22.08 9.93
C ILE A 14 3.00 -22.67 9.00
N GLU A 15 2.07 -23.47 9.52
CA GLU A 15 0.99 -24.03 8.70
C GLU A 15 0.04 -22.95 8.19
N LYS A 16 -0.35 -22.01 9.06
CA LYS A 16 -1.19 -20.87 8.67
C LYS A 16 -0.49 -20.00 7.63
N ALA A 17 0.79 -19.70 7.84
CA ALA A 17 1.58 -18.88 6.92
C ALA A 17 1.76 -19.55 5.55
N LYS A 18 2.02 -20.86 5.50
CA LYS A 18 2.09 -21.62 4.24
C LYS A 18 0.75 -21.64 3.49
N ARG A 19 -0.38 -21.80 4.20
CA ARG A 19 -1.71 -21.73 3.59
C ARG A 19 -1.96 -20.34 2.99
N TYR A 20 -1.67 -19.29 3.74
CA TYR A 20 -1.78 -17.91 3.27
C TYR A 20 -0.92 -17.64 2.03
N ALA A 21 0.34 -18.09 2.04
CA ALA A 21 1.23 -17.93 0.90
C ALA A 21 0.65 -18.61 -0.35
N LYS A 22 0.18 -19.86 -0.20
CA LYS A 22 -0.42 -20.62 -1.30
C LYS A 22 -1.69 -19.99 -1.84
N SER A 23 -2.58 -19.49 -0.98
CA SER A 23 -3.82 -18.83 -1.44
C SER A 23 -3.55 -17.53 -2.21
N ASN A 24 -2.44 -16.87 -1.93
CA ASN A 24 -2.00 -15.65 -2.63
C ASN A 24 -1.06 -15.95 -3.81
N GLY A 25 -0.84 -17.22 -4.18
CA GLY A 25 0.04 -17.59 -5.28
C GLY A 25 1.52 -17.25 -5.07
N ARG A 26 1.96 -17.10 -3.82
CA ARG A 26 3.34 -16.73 -3.45
C ARG A 26 4.00 -17.80 -2.58
N SER A 27 5.33 -17.80 -2.56
CA SER A 27 6.09 -18.63 -1.62
C SER A 27 6.23 -17.93 -0.27
N LEU A 28 6.31 -18.71 0.82
CA LEU A 28 6.52 -18.14 2.16
C LEU A 28 7.84 -17.36 2.24
N SER A 29 8.90 -17.88 1.60
CA SER A 29 10.19 -17.21 1.52
C SER A 29 10.09 -15.85 0.83
N ASN A 30 9.32 -15.74 -0.26
CA ASN A 30 9.12 -14.46 -0.96
C ASN A 30 8.38 -13.44 -0.08
N ILE A 31 7.38 -13.87 0.67
CA ILE A 31 6.65 -12.99 1.61
C ILE A 31 7.58 -12.45 2.69
N ILE A 32 8.40 -13.31 3.30
CA ILE A 32 9.33 -12.91 4.35
C ILE A 32 10.44 -12.01 3.80
N GLU A 33 10.95 -12.31 2.61
CA GLU A 33 11.95 -11.48 1.94
C GLU A 33 11.43 -10.07 1.68
N GLU A 34 10.23 -9.92 1.11
CA GLU A 34 9.60 -8.61 0.88
C GLU A 34 9.31 -7.87 2.19
N TYR A 35 8.87 -8.58 3.23
CA TYR A 35 8.67 -7.97 4.54
C TYR A 35 9.98 -7.43 5.12
N LEU A 36 11.06 -8.22 5.08
CA LEU A 36 12.37 -7.77 5.55
C LEU A 36 12.89 -6.60 4.73
N LYS A 37 12.73 -6.62 3.40
CA LYS A 37 13.05 -5.47 2.53
C LYS A 37 12.28 -4.22 2.93
N SER A 38 11.00 -4.33 3.26
CA SER A 38 10.20 -3.18 3.72
C SER A 38 10.67 -2.60 5.05
N LEU A 39 11.30 -3.40 5.91
CA LEU A 39 11.86 -2.97 7.19
C LEU A 39 13.26 -2.39 7.06
N THR A 40 14.06 -2.93 6.13
CA THR A 40 15.46 -2.54 5.91
C THR A 40 15.64 -1.59 4.73
N GLN A 41 14.55 -1.21 4.06
CA GLN A 41 14.56 -0.04 3.19
C GLN A 41 14.93 1.11 4.10
N GLU A 42 16.22 1.46 4.11
CA GLU A 42 16.65 2.76 4.57
C GLU A 42 15.69 3.74 3.90
N LYS A 43 15.13 4.64 4.70
CA LYS A 43 14.50 5.84 4.17
C LYS A 43 15.62 6.56 3.42
N GLU A 44 15.88 6.16 2.18
CA GLU A 44 16.63 6.94 1.20
C GLU A 44 15.83 8.23 1.12
N ASN A 45 16.24 9.18 1.95
CA ASN A 45 15.72 10.52 2.11
C ASN A 45 14.20 10.62 1.91
N GLU A 46 13.45 10.85 2.99
CA GLU A 46 12.04 11.32 2.90
C GLU A 46 11.86 12.59 2.02
N ASN A 47 12.95 13.16 1.49
CA ASN A 47 13.00 14.25 0.53
C ASN A 47 12.81 13.83 -0.94
N ASP A 48 12.93 12.55 -1.31
CA ASP A 48 12.65 12.05 -2.66
C ASP A 48 11.37 11.20 -2.70
N PHE A 49 10.25 11.82 -2.30
CA PHE A 49 8.96 11.36 -2.78
C PHE A 49 8.90 11.65 -4.29
N GLU A 50 9.46 10.77 -5.13
CA GLU A 50 9.32 10.88 -6.59
C GLU A 50 7.85 10.69 -6.94
N ILE A 51 7.13 11.80 -7.01
CA ILE A 51 5.76 11.83 -7.48
C ILE A 51 5.75 11.25 -8.90
N SER A 52 5.10 10.10 -9.07
CA SER A 52 4.89 9.46 -10.38
C SER A 52 4.46 10.51 -11.41
N PRO A 53 4.96 10.47 -12.67
CA PRO A 53 4.62 11.45 -13.70
C PRO A 53 3.11 11.68 -13.86
N LEU A 54 2.31 10.63 -13.65
CA LEU A 54 0.85 10.71 -13.64
C LEU A 54 0.30 11.48 -12.43
N VAL A 55 0.84 11.25 -11.23
CA VAL A 55 0.43 11.98 -10.04
C VAL A 55 0.85 13.45 -10.14
N ARG A 56 2.01 13.73 -10.75
CA ARG A 56 2.49 15.09 -11.01
C ARG A 56 1.60 15.83 -12.00
N SER A 57 1.10 15.17 -13.06
CA SER A 57 0.18 15.79 -14.01
C SER A 57 -1.20 16.05 -13.40
N LEU A 58 -1.62 15.22 -12.43
CA LEU A 58 -2.87 15.40 -11.70
C LEU A 58 -2.76 16.37 -10.51
N TRP A 59 -1.55 16.67 -10.05
CA TRP A 59 -1.31 17.60 -8.94
C TRP A 59 -1.79 19.00 -9.29
N GLY A 60 -2.75 19.53 -8.53
CA GLY A 60 -3.40 20.81 -8.81
C GLY A 60 -4.55 20.74 -9.82
N SER A 61 -4.88 19.56 -10.37
CA SER A 61 -6.10 19.37 -11.18
C SER A 61 -7.38 19.44 -10.34
N VAL A 62 -7.27 19.26 -9.02
CA VAL A 62 -8.37 19.38 -8.07
C VAL A 62 -8.17 20.66 -7.26
N LYS A 63 -9.23 21.48 -7.17
CA LYS A 63 -9.21 22.69 -6.34
C LYS A 63 -9.09 22.29 -4.86
N PRO A 64 -8.28 22.99 -4.06
CA PRO A 64 -8.22 22.74 -2.63
C PRO A 64 -9.62 22.93 -2.03
N ILE A 65 -10.07 21.93 -1.28
CA ILE A 65 -11.31 22.01 -0.52
C ILE A 65 -11.03 22.91 0.68
N PRO A 66 -11.81 23.98 0.91
CA PRO A 66 -11.67 24.81 2.09
C PRO A 66 -11.78 23.93 3.35
N ASP A 67 -10.98 24.20 4.38
CA ASP A 67 -10.99 23.44 5.65
C ASP A 67 -12.37 23.42 6.34
N THR A 68 -13.28 24.31 5.92
CA THR A 68 -14.65 24.42 6.40
C THR A 68 -15.64 23.49 5.70
N LEU A 69 -15.27 22.84 4.59
CA LEU A 69 -16.15 21.97 3.83
C LEU A 69 -15.95 20.49 4.19
N ASN A 70 -17.04 19.83 4.55
CA ASN A 70 -17.05 18.41 4.86
C ASN A 70 -16.96 17.58 3.57
N TYR A 71 -15.87 16.82 3.42
CA TYR A 71 -15.63 15.95 2.24
C TYR A 71 -16.81 15.04 1.89
N LYS A 72 -17.51 14.50 2.90
CA LYS A 72 -18.65 13.59 2.67
C LYS A 72 -19.81 14.28 1.97
N GLU A 73 -20.10 15.51 2.35
CA GLU A 73 -21.23 16.28 1.80
C GLU A 73 -21.00 16.62 0.32
N ILE A 74 -19.77 17.01 -0.04
CA ILE A 74 -19.37 17.24 -1.44
C ILE A 74 -19.51 15.94 -2.27
N LEU A 75 -19.05 14.82 -1.71
CA LEU A 75 -19.08 13.54 -2.40
C LEU A 75 -20.53 13.11 -2.69
N ASP A 76 -21.42 13.23 -1.71
CA ASP A 76 -22.83 12.90 -1.87
C ASP A 76 -23.51 13.80 -2.92
N GLU A 77 -23.20 15.10 -2.92
CA GLU A 77 -23.75 16.05 -3.90
C GLU A 77 -23.28 15.76 -5.33
N GLU A 78 -21.99 15.49 -5.53
CA GLU A 78 -21.43 15.20 -6.87
C GLU A 78 -21.86 13.83 -7.38
N LEU A 79 -22.01 12.83 -6.51
CA LEU A 79 -22.61 11.54 -6.87
C LEU A 79 -24.08 11.72 -7.27
N ALA A 80 -24.84 12.52 -6.52
CA ALA A 80 -26.21 12.83 -6.88
C ALA A 80 -26.29 13.49 -8.27
N LYS A 81 -25.45 14.50 -8.56
CA LYS A 81 -25.40 15.15 -9.88
C LYS A 81 -25.06 14.21 -11.02
N LYS A 82 -24.18 13.22 -10.78
CA LYS A 82 -23.72 12.27 -11.81
C LYS A 82 -24.75 11.19 -12.12
N TYR A 83 -25.48 10.71 -11.11
CA TYR A 83 -26.33 9.53 -11.23
C TYR A 83 -27.84 9.82 -11.18
N LEU A 84 -28.26 11.00 -10.72
CA LEU A 84 -29.67 11.43 -10.69
C LEU A 84 -30.01 12.49 -11.75
N LYS A 85 -29.24 12.55 -12.85
CA LYS A 85 -29.54 13.40 -14.00
C LYS A 85 -29.90 12.58 -15.23
#